data_AF-A0A920JDK1-F1
#
_entry.id   AF-A0A920JDK1-F1
#
_cell.length_a   1.000
_cell.length_b   1.000
_cell.length_c   1.000
_cell.angle_alpha   90.00
_cell.angle_beta   90.00
_cell.angle_gamma   90.00
#
_symmetry.space_group_name_H-M   'P 1'
#
loop_
_entity.id
_entity.type
_entity.pdbx_description
1 polymer ?
#
loop_
_entity_poly.entity_id
_entity_poly.type
_entity_poly.pdbx_seq_one_letter_code
_entity_poly.pdbx_strand_id
1 'polypeptide(L)' 'MQALQHYGKKVLLFLNRQGFGVSDPVFNYDVASYVYGLPLYRLFVSWGFQLVTLTSLVVILYFIATGALQLRPGRLPGFK' A
#
# COMPACT_ATOMS: atom_id res chain seq x y z
N MET A 1 -11.40 18.45 16.38
CA MET A 1 -12.69 17.79 16.07
C MET A 1 -13.12 17.86 14.59
N GLN A 2 -12.42 18.62 13.71
CA GLN A 2 -12.77 18.72 12.28
C GLN A 2 -12.26 17.54 11.41
N ALA A 3 -11.21 16.83 11.84
CA ALA A 3 -10.60 15.75 11.06
C ALA A 3 -11.44 14.46 11.01
N LEU A 4 -12.27 14.18 12.03
CA LEU A 4 -13.08 12.95 12.09
C LEU A 4 -14.30 13.00 11.13
N GLN A 5 -14.77 14.21 10.81
CA GLN A 5 -15.90 14.46 9.90
C GLN A 5 -15.58 14.14 8.43
N HIS A 6 -14.29 14.09 8.08
CA HIS A 6 -13.86 13.98 6.68
C HIS A 6 -13.88 12.54 6.14
N TYR A 7 -13.82 11.54 7.02
CA TYR A 7 -13.81 10.13 6.62
C TYR A 7 -15.20 9.61 6.24
N GLY A 8 -16.25 9.97 6.99
CA GLY A 8 -17.62 9.52 6.72
C GLY A 8 -18.19 10.00 5.37
N LYS A 9 -17.84 11.22 4.96
CA LYS A 9 -18.33 11.80 3.69
C LYS A 9 -17.86 11.03 2.45
N LYS A 10 -16.64 10.48 2.47
CA LYS A 10 -16.09 9.72 1.34
C LYS A 10 -16.81 8.39 1.14
N VAL A 11 -17.17 7.73 2.24
CA VAL A 11 -17.94 6.48 2.23
C VAL A 11 -19.37 6.73 1.72
N LEU A 12 -20.01 7.81 2.19
CA LEU A 12 -21.34 8.21 1.75
C LEU A 12 -21.38 8.58 0.24
N LEU A 13 -20.36 9.27 -0.27
CA LEU A 13 -20.24 9.57 -1.71
C LEU A 13 -20.05 8.30 -2.56
N PHE A 14 -19.33 7.29 -2.05
CA PHE A 14 -19.18 6.01 -2.73
C PHE A 14 -20.47 5.19 -2.73
N LEU A 15 -21.23 5.20 -1.63
CA LEU A 15 -22.50 4.50 -1.52
C LEU A 15 -23.62 5.15 -2.35
N ASN A 16 -23.59 6.47 -2.51
CA ASN A 16 -24.56 7.22 -3.32
C ASN A 16 -23.99 7.54 -4.72
N ARG A 17 -23.35 6.53 -5.32
CA ARG A 17 -22.75 6.64 -6.65
C ARG A 17 -23.85 6.79 -7.69
N GLN A 18 -23.97 7.97 -8.28
CA GLN A 18 -24.79 8.20 -9.46
C GLN A 18 -23.87 8.10 -10.68
N GLY A 19 -24.33 7.42 -11.74
CA GLY A 19 -23.64 7.41 -13.02
C GLY A 19 -23.63 8.82 -13.61
N PHE A 20 -22.50 9.27 -14.15
CA PHE A 20 -22.46 10.59 -14.79
C PHE A 20 -23.13 10.56 -16.17
N GLY A 21 -23.44 9.37 -16.70
CA GLY A 21 -24.00 9.18 -18.04
C GLY A 21 -23.00 9.49 -19.16
N VAL A 22 -21.75 9.78 -18.80
CA VAL A 22 -20.64 10.05 -19.70
C VAL A 22 -19.69 8.86 -19.64
N SER A 23 -19.58 8.16 -20.76
CA SER A 23 -18.61 7.08 -20.92
C SER A 23 -17.29 7.64 -21.40
N ASP A 24 -16.19 7.13 -20.85
CA ASP A 24 -14.85 7.46 -21.33
C ASP A 24 -14.64 6.94 -22.77
N PRO A 25 -14.12 7.76 -23.71
CA PRO A 25 -13.94 7.38 -25.10
C PRO A 25 -12.86 6.31 -25.33
N VAL A 26 -11.95 6.08 -24.38
CA VAL A 26 -10.84 5.12 -24.53
C VAL A 26 -11.25 3.72 -24.10
N PHE A 27 -11.91 3.60 -22.94
CA PHE A 27 -12.25 2.32 -22.33
C PHE A 27 -13.76 2.04 -22.29
N ASN A 28 -14.61 2.99 -22.71
CA ASN A 28 -16.07 2.88 -22.72
C ASN A 28 -16.68 2.49 -21.35
N TYR A 29 -16.01 2.87 -20.26
CA TYR A 29 -16.54 2.78 -18.90
C TYR A 29 -17.10 4.13 -18.45
N ASP A 30 -18.16 4.11 -17.62
CA ASP A 30 -18.66 5.34 -17.00
C ASP A 30 -17.55 5.98 -16.15
N VAL A 31 -17.34 7.28 -16.36
CA VAL A 31 -16.38 8.11 -15.61
C VAL A 31 -16.62 8.01 -14.09
N ALA A 32 -17.85 7.72 -13.67
CA ALA A 32 -18.19 7.43 -12.27
C ALA A 32 -17.34 6.30 -11.67
N SER A 33 -16.98 5.26 -12.44
CA SER A 33 -16.12 4.18 -11.96
C SER A 33 -14.73 4.67 -11.54
N TYR A 34 -14.17 5.65 -12.25
CA TYR A 34 -12.88 6.24 -11.89
C TYR A 34 -13.03 7.21 -10.73
N VAL A 35 -13.98 8.15 -10.80
CA VAL A 35 -14.14 9.22 -9.80
C VAL A 35 -14.34 8.70 -8.39
N TYR A 36 -15.19 7.69 -8.19
CA TYR A 36 -15.39 7.13 -6.85
C TYR A 36 -14.55 5.85 -6.56
N GLY A 37 -13.89 5.27 -7.56
CA GLY A 37 -13.17 4.00 -7.43
C GLY A 37 -11.68 4.21 -7.20
N LEU A 38 -11.08 5.15 -7.93
CA LEU A 38 -9.68 5.54 -7.73
C LEU A 38 -9.38 5.97 -6.29
N PRO A 39 -10.21 6.80 -5.61
CA PRO A 39 -9.91 7.23 -4.26
C PRO A 39 -9.78 6.06 -3.28
N LEU A 40 -10.63 5.03 -3.41
CA LEU A 40 -10.56 3.82 -2.60
C LEU A 40 -9.33 2.99 -2.94
N TYR A 41 -9.07 2.75 -4.22
CA TYR A 41 -7.89 2.01 -4.65
C TYR A 41 -6.60 2.66 -4.15
N ARG A 42 -6.50 3.99 -4.28
CA ARG A 42 -5.36 4.78 -3.83
C ARG A 42 -5.19 4.72 -2.31
N LEU A 43 -6.28 4.68 -1.55
CA LEU A 43 -6.25 4.49 -0.10
C LEU A 43 -5.69 3.10 0.25
N PHE A 44 -6.22 2.03 -0.33
CA PHE A 44 -5.74 0.66 -0.06
C PHE A 44 -4.27 0.48 -0.44
N VAL A 45 -3.85 0.96 -1.61
CA VAL A 45 -2.46 0.86 -2.06
C VAL A 45 -1.53 1.68 -1.17
N SER A 46 -1.90 2.91 -0.79
CA SER A 46 -1.09 3.72 0.11
C SER A 46 -0.88 3.04 1.46
N TRP A 47 -1.97 2.54 2.05
CA TRP A 47 -1.91 1.85 3.34
C TRP A 47 -1.13 0.54 3.26
N GLY A 48 -1.35 -0.25 2.21
CA GLY A 48 -0.61 -1.48 1.96
C GLY A 48 0.88 -1.23 1.79
N PHE A 49 1.25 -0.21 1.01
CA PHE A 49 2.65 0.17 0.80
C PHE A 49 3.34 0.61 2.10
N GLN A 50 2.65 1.40 2.94
CA GLN A 50 3.18 1.79 4.25
C GLN A 50 3.36 0.58 5.18
N LEU A 51 2.39 -0.34 5.22
CA LEU A 51 2.50 -1.56 6.02
C LEU A 51 3.70 -2.41 5.59
N VAL A 52 3.84 -2.68 4.29
CA VAL A 52 4.96 -3.47 3.75
C VAL A 52 6.31 -2.81 4.04
N THR A 53 6.38 -1.49 3.86
CA THR A 53 7.61 -0.73 4.15
C THR A 53 7.98 -0.82 5.63
N LEU A 54 7.02 -0.58 6.52
CA LEU A 54 7.25 -0.63 7.95
C LEU A 54 7.62 -2.03 8.43
N THR A 55 6.90 -3.06 7.99
CA THR A 55 7.21 -4.46 8.37
C THR A 55 8.57 -4.88 7.84
N SER A 56 8.92 -4.51 6.61
CA SER A 56 10.26 -4.77 6.06
C SER A 56 11.36 -4.13 6.89
N LEU A 57 11.20 -2.86 7.27
CA LEU A 57 12.16 -2.17 8.15
C LEU A 57 12.31 -2.87 9.50
N VAL A 58 11.20 -3.26 10.14
CA VAL A 58 11.23 -3.98 11.42
C VAL A 58 11.94 -5.32 11.28
N VAL A 59 11.67 -6.08 10.22
CA VAL A 59 12.33 -7.38 9.96
C VAL A 59 13.83 -7.19 9.74
N ILE A 60 14.24 -6.19 8.96
CA ILE A 60 15.66 -5.89 8.73
C ILE A 60 16.35 -5.53 10.05
N LEU A 61 15.77 -4.63 10.83
CA LEU A 61 16.31 -4.22 12.13
C LEU A 61 16.43 -5.40 13.08
N TYR A 62 15.42 -6.28 13.13
CA TYR A 62 15.45 -7.49 13.92
C TYR A 62 16.59 -8.41 13.48
N PHE A 63 16.76 -8.62 12.18
CA PHE A 63 17.81 -9.50 11.65
C PHE A 63 19.23 -8.98 11.96
N ILE A 64 19.41 -7.66 11.90
CA ILE A 64 20.66 -6.99 12.31
C ILE A 64 20.88 -7.18 13.82
N ALA A 65 19.87 -6.89 14.65
CA ALA A 65 19.97 -6.97 16.11
C ALA A 65 20.24 -8.39 16.62
N THR A 66 19.68 -9.41 15.96
CA THR A 66 19.86 -10.82 16.35
C THR A 66 21.22 -11.37 15.92
N GLY A 67 22.02 -10.61 15.17
CA GLY A 67 23.37 -11.02 14.75
C GLY A 67 23.38 -12.25 13.84
N ALA A 68 22.25 -12.57 13.19
CA ALA A 68 22.10 -13.74 12.33
C ALA A 68 22.98 -13.67 11.06
N LEU A 69 23.57 -12.50 10.78
CA LEU A 69 24.74 -12.37 9.92
C LEU A 69 25.97 -12.97 10.61
N GLN A 70 25.95 -14.28 10.92
CA GLN A 70 27.18 -15.03 11.03
C GLN A 70 27.75 -15.12 9.61
N LEU A 71 28.53 -14.10 9.22
CA LEU A 71 29.44 -14.19 8.10
C LEU A 71 30.40 -15.33 8.45
N ARG A 72 30.06 -16.54 8.01
CA ARG A 72 30.86 -17.73 8.24
C ARG A 72 32.27 -17.38 7.78
N PRO A 73 33.26 -17.22 8.68
CA PRO A 73 34.60 -16.88 8.25
C PRO A 73 35.05 -18.05 7.38
N GLY A 74 35.39 -17.77 6.12
CA GLY A 74 35.81 -18.80 5.18
C GLY A 74 36.92 -19.61 5.83
N ARG A 75 36.62 -20.88 6.15
CA ARG A 75 37.62 -21.83 6.65
C ARG A 75 38.57 -22.10 5.49
N LEU A 76 39.65 -21.32 5.41
CA LEU A 76 40.72 -21.53 4.46
C LEU A 76 41.27 -22.95 4.70
N PRO A 77 41.31 -23.84 3.69
CA PRO A 77 41.92 -25.14 3.83
C PRO A 77 43.40 -24.94 4.12
N GLY A 78 43.84 -25.32 5.33
CA GLY A 78 45.25 -25.35 5.67
C GLY A 78 45.91 -26.47 4.89
N PHE A 79 46.73 -26.10 3.92
CA PHE A 79 47.63 -27.05 3.27
C PHE A 79 48.75 -27.38 4.26
N LYS A 80 48.82 -28.66 4.67
CA LYS A 80 49.99 -29.27 5.31
C LYS A 80 50.55 -30.33 4.36
#